data_AF-A0A128A3L0-F1
#
_entry.id   AF-A0A128A3L0-F1
#
_cell.length_a   1.000
_cell.length_b   1.000
_cell.length_c   1.000
_cell.angle_alpha   90.00
_cell.angle_beta   90.00
_cell.angle_gamma   90.00
#
_symmetry.space_group_name_H-M   'P 1'
#
loop_
_entity.id
_entity.type
_entity.pdbx_description
1 polymer ?
#
loop_
_entity_poly.entity_id
_entity_poly.type
_entity_poly.pdbx_seq_one_letter_code
_entity_poly.pdbx_strand_id
1 'polypeptide(L)'
;MLLHFHGSYGLVVINLKPVEIVHNYTEVGCEIVTTTAKLDPQSNERYGTLSGIVVLAGGPANLSGPKSNYEVDVYTADGTTVVGKTFSDVNAHYSIQLLAGNYTVYVPDYPHKQTHFISVFSGKNTIFNIVYGTGYK
;
A
#
# COMPACT_ATOMS: atom_id res chain seq x y z
N MET A 1 -46.76 11.25 -10.04
CA MET A 1 -45.64 12.16 -9.74
C MET A 1 -44.75 11.51 -8.72
N LEU A 2 -43.58 11.01 -9.14
CA LEU A 2 -42.32 11.03 -8.39
C LEU A 2 -41.19 10.61 -9.35
N LEU A 3 -40.21 11.48 -9.57
CA LEU A 3 -38.94 11.17 -10.26
C LEU A 3 -38.01 10.48 -9.26
N HIS A 4 -37.26 9.46 -9.67
CA HIS A 4 -36.01 9.07 -9.00
C HIS A 4 -34.87 9.03 -10.01
N PHE A 5 -33.80 9.75 -9.67
CA PHE A 5 -32.64 10.06 -10.50
C PHE A 5 -31.67 8.87 -10.61
N HIS A 6 -31.29 8.49 -11.84
CA HIS A 6 -30.11 7.68 -12.10
C HIS A 6 -28.90 8.61 -12.27
N GLY A 7 -28.07 8.73 -11.23
CA GLY A 7 -26.82 9.47 -11.30
C GLY A 7 -25.74 8.67 -12.02
N SER A 8 -25.30 9.13 -13.20
CA SER A 8 -24.11 8.63 -13.89
C SER A 8 -22.88 9.37 -13.34
N TYR A 9 -21.93 8.66 -12.76
CA TYR A 9 -20.67 9.23 -12.30
C TYR A 9 -19.69 9.30 -13.48
N GLY A 10 -19.50 10.49 -14.06
CA GLY A 10 -18.49 10.73 -15.09
C GLY A 10 -17.09 10.81 -14.50
N LEU A 11 -16.16 10.02 -15.05
CA LEU A 11 -14.72 10.08 -14.75
C LEU A 11 -14.08 11.23 -15.55
N VAL A 12 -13.54 12.24 -14.86
CA VAL A 12 -12.69 13.25 -15.49
C VAL A 12 -11.24 12.81 -15.36
N VAL A 13 -10.59 12.53 -16.50
CA VAL A 13 -9.17 12.15 -16.58
C VAL A 13 -8.35 13.40 -16.83
N ILE A 14 -7.50 13.79 -15.88
CA ILE A 14 -6.56 14.91 -16.04
C ILE A 14 -5.21 14.30 -16.45
N ASN A 15 -4.78 14.57 -17.68
CA ASN A 15 -3.56 13.98 -18.24
C ASN A 15 -2.38 14.94 -18.01
N LEU A 16 -1.52 14.64 -17.02
CA LEU A 16 -0.33 15.44 -16.73
C LEU A 16 0.87 14.86 -17.49
N LYS A 17 1.67 15.75 -18.11
CA LYS A 17 2.88 15.35 -18.85
C LYS A 17 4.02 15.02 -17.88
N PRO A 18 4.87 14.01 -18.15
CA PRO A 18 6.01 13.68 -17.30
C PRO A 18 7.04 14.83 -17.27
N VAL A 19 7.55 15.13 -16.07
CA VAL A 19 8.71 16.01 -15.85
C VAL A 19 9.92 15.12 -15.56
N GLU A 20 11.01 15.29 -16.31
CA GLU A 20 12.25 14.56 -16.08
C GLU A 20 13.13 15.33 -15.09
N ILE A 21 13.51 14.66 -14.00
CA ILE A 21 14.45 15.20 -13.00
C ILE A 21 15.74 14.38 -13.09
N VAL A 22 16.84 15.02 -13.49
CA VAL A 22 18.16 14.38 -13.65
C VAL A 22 18.99 14.61 -12.38
N HIS A 23 19.46 13.53 -11.76
CA HIS A 23 20.44 13.58 -10.66
C HIS A 23 21.76 12.95 -11.13
N ASN A 24 22.88 13.66 -10.93
CA ASN A 24 24.20 13.26 -11.43
C ASN A 24 25.12 12.96 -10.23
N TYR A 25 25.44 11.70 -9.99
CA TYR A 25 26.39 11.28 -8.94
C TYR A 25 27.56 10.52 -9.58
N THR A 26 28.79 10.82 -9.15
CA THR A 26 30.03 10.17 -9.61
C THR A 26 30.46 9.13 -8.56
N GLU A 27 30.41 7.84 -8.88
CA GLU A 27 30.81 6.76 -7.96
C GLU A 27 32.24 6.25 -8.23
N VAL A 28 32.98 5.99 -7.14
CA VAL A 28 34.25 5.26 -7.12
C VAL A 28 33.98 3.84 -6.60
N GLY A 29 34.18 2.85 -7.46
CA GLY A 29 34.57 1.48 -7.10
C GLY A 29 33.64 0.67 -6.20
N CYS A 30 32.58 0.10 -6.78
CA CYS A 30 32.05 -1.23 -6.49
C CYS A 30 31.28 -1.68 -7.73
N GLU A 31 31.35 -2.97 -8.09
CA GLU A 31 30.69 -3.51 -9.27
C GLU A 31 29.16 -3.30 -9.16
N ILE A 32 28.65 -2.30 -9.87
CA ILE A 32 27.21 -2.11 -10.04
C ILE A 32 26.80 -3.16 -11.07
N VAL A 33 26.28 -4.30 -10.60
CA VAL A 33 25.52 -5.20 -11.46
C VAL A 33 24.31 -4.41 -11.94
N THR A 34 24.46 -3.81 -13.12
CA THR A 34 23.44 -3.00 -13.76
C THR A 34 22.39 -3.95 -14.30
N THR A 35 21.34 -4.22 -13.51
CA THR A 35 20.11 -4.75 -14.08
C THR A 35 19.46 -3.61 -14.83
N THR A 36 19.82 -3.43 -16.11
CA THR A 36 19.07 -2.57 -17.02
C THR A 36 17.69 -3.19 -17.20
N ALA A 37 16.76 -2.90 -16.30
CA ALA A 37 15.36 -2.96 -16.66
C ALA A 37 15.20 -1.95 -17.78
N LYS A 38 15.06 -2.44 -19.03
CA LYS A 38 14.47 -1.63 -20.09
C LYS A 38 13.17 -1.10 -19.49
N LEU A 39 13.09 0.21 -19.24
CA LEU A 39 11.84 0.88 -18.96
C LEU A 39 11.04 0.81 -20.26
N ASP A 40 10.40 -0.34 -20.48
CA ASP A 40 9.31 -0.46 -21.41
C ASP A 40 8.24 0.53 -20.93
N PRO A 41 7.79 1.49 -21.75
CA PRO A 41 6.72 2.41 -21.37
C PRO A 41 5.39 1.72 -20.99
N GLN A 42 5.31 0.38 -21.03
CA GLN A 42 4.25 -0.44 -20.43
C GLN A 42 4.40 -0.73 -18.91
N SER A 43 5.46 -0.30 -18.22
CA SER A 43 5.75 -0.80 -16.86
C SER A 43 4.72 -0.41 -15.78
N ASN A 44 3.93 0.64 -15.99
CA ASN A 44 2.87 1.03 -15.04
C ASN A 44 1.60 0.18 -15.16
N GLU A 45 1.48 -0.65 -16.20
CA GLU A 45 0.34 -1.57 -16.38
C GLU A 45 0.49 -2.88 -15.61
N ARG A 46 1.52 -3.01 -14.76
CA ARG A 46 1.70 -4.21 -13.92
C ARG A 46 1.59 -3.94 -12.43
N TYR A 47 1.63 -2.70 -12.00
CA TYR A 47 1.61 -2.34 -10.58
C TYR A 47 0.26 -1.77 -10.18
N GLY A 48 -0.20 -2.14 -8.99
CA GLY A 48 -1.27 -1.43 -8.28
C GLY A 48 -0.74 -0.83 -6.99
N THR A 49 -1.56 0.00 -6.37
CA THR A 49 -1.27 0.57 -5.04
C THR A 49 -2.09 -0.18 -4.00
N LEU A 50 -1.48 -0.56 -2.89
CA LEU A 50 -2.17 -0.93 -1.67
C LEU A 50 -2.01 0.24 -0.69
N SER A 51 -3.13 0.76 -0.20
CA SER A 51 -3.11 1.88 0.75
C SER A 51 -4.17 1.73 1.82
N GLY A 52 -4.05 2.52 2.88
CA GLY A 52 -5.06 2.55 3.94
C GLY A 52 -4.55 3.25 5.17
N ILE A 53 -5.30 3.14 6.26
CA ILE A 53 -4.91 3.69 7.56
C ILE A 53 -4.54 2.59 8.55
N VAL A 54 -3.61 2.93 9.45
CA VAL A 54 -3.27 2.10 10.60
C VAL A 54 -3.95 2.63 11.85
N VAL A 55 -4.68 1.75 12.54
CA VAL A 55 -5.39 2.05 13.78
C VAL A 55 -4.99 1.05 14.86
N LEU A 56 -4.78 1.54 16.09
CA LEU A 56 -4.67 0.69 17.26
C LEU A 56 -6.03 0.61 17.96
N ALA A 57 -6.56 -0.60 18.12
CA ALA A 57 -7.82 -0.86 18.81
C ALA A 57 -7.58 -1.45 20.20
N GLY A 58 -8.37 -0.99 21.17
CA GLY A 58 -8.28 -1.38 22.57
C GLY A 58 -7.24 -0.61 23.37
N GLY A 59 -7.27 -0.82 24.69
CA GLY A 59 -6.37 -0.20 25.64
C GLY A 59 -6.84 1.16 26.16
N PRO A 60 -6.03 1.81 27.01
CA PRO A 60 -6.25 3.17 27.47
C PRO A 60 -6.55 4.12 26.30
N ALA A 61 -7.46 5.08 26.50
CA ALA A 61 -7.92 6.00 25.44
C ALA A 61 -6.79 6.82 24.78
N ASN A 62 -5.67 7.01 25.48
CA ASN A 62 -4.48 7.67 24.94
C ASN A 62 -3.64 6.76 24.01
N LEU A 63 -3.88 5.45 24.03
CA LEU A 63 -3.18 4.47 23.20
C LEU A 63 -4.01 4.00 22.00
N SER A 64 -5.33 4.10 22.03
CA SER A 64 -6.19 3.77 20.88
C SER A 64 -6.19 4.88 19.81
N GLY A 65 -6.61 4.52 18.60
CA GLY A 65 -6.78 5.46 17.48
C GLY A 65 -5.70 5.34 16.39
N PRO A 66 -5.70 6.27 15.41
CA PRO A 66 -4.78 6.25 14.27
C PRO A 66 -3.32 6.34 14.72
N LYS A 67 -2.42 5.60 14.05
CA LYS A 67 -0.99 5.55 14.41
C LYS A 67 -0.05 5.78 13.24
N SER A 68 0.88 6.70 13.44
CA SER A 68 2.01 6.98 12.57
C SER A 68 3.21 6.10 12.91
N ASN A 69 4.13 5.93 11.95
CA ASN A 69 5.35 5.14 12.05
C ASN A 69 5.13 3.67 12.43
N TYR A 70 3.97 3.09 12.07
CA TYR A 70 3.72 1.66 12.22
C TYR A 70 4.10 0.91 10.96
N GLU A 71 4.87 -0.16 11.14
CA GLU A 71 5.33 -1.01 10.04
C GLU A 71 4.19 -1.86 9.47
N VAL A 72 4.07 -1.84 8.15
CA VAL A 72 3.14 -2.65 7.37
C VAL A 72 3.94 -3.56 6.45
N ASP A 73 3.89 -4.86 6.76
CA ASP A 73 4.52 -5.91 5.97
C ASP A 73 3.47 -6.62 5.10
N VAL A 74 3.78 -6.75 3.81
CA VAL A 74 2.97 -7.47 2.83
C VAL A 74 3.73 -8.70 2.34
N TYR A 75 3.08 -9.85 2.38
CA TYR A 75 3.67 -11.14 2.03
C TYR A 75 3.12 -11.65 0.71
N THR A 76 3.88 -12.54 0.06
CA THR A 76 3.39 -13.41 -1.01
C THR A 76 2.09 -14.11 -0.61
N ALA A 77 1.31 -14.57 -1.61
CA ALA A 77 0.03 -15.24 -1.37
C ALA A 77 0.12 -16.45 -0.42
N ASP A 78 1.26 -17.15 -0.39
CA ASP A 78 1.53 -18.26 0.52
C ASP A 78 1.89 -17.82 1.96
N GLY A 79 2.05 -16.51 2.20
CA GLY A 79 2.36 -15.91 3.50
C GLY A 79 3.82 -16.06 3.95
N THR A 80 4.72 -16.55 3.10
CA THR A 80 6.09 -16.91 3.53
C THR A 80 7.11 -15.79 3.33
N THR A 81 6.99 -15.05 2.22
CA THR A 81 8.02 -14.12 1.78
C THR A 81 7.49 -12.70 1.81
N VAL A 82 8.20 -11.79 2.48
CA VAL A 82 7.87 -10.36 2.43
C VAL A 82 8.20 -9.81 1.05
N VAL A 83 7.22 -9.19 0.42
CA VAL A 83 7.31 -8.56 -0.92
C VAL A 83 7.06 -7.06 -0.89
N GLY A 84 6.62 -6.55 0.26
CA GLY A 84 6.45 -5.12 0.49
C GLY A 84 6.60 -4.76 1.95
N LYS A 85 7.28 -3.65 2.22
CA LYS A 85 7.38 -3.02 3.53
C LYS A 85 7.16 -1.53 3.40
N THR A 86 6.37 -0.96 4.30
CA THR A 86 6.16 0.48 4.39
C THR A 86 5.84 0.88 5.83
N PHE A 87 5.79 2.17 6.11
CA PHE A 87 5.36 2.71 7.38
C PHE A 87 4.17 3.64 7.18
N SER A 88 3.26 3.69 8.15
CA SER A 88 2.24 4.72 8.17
C SER A 88 2.86 6.11 8.39
N ASP A 89 2.35 7.11 7.67
CA ASP A 89 2.81 8.49 7.76
C ASP A 89 2.23 9.21 8.99
N VAL A 90 2.49 10.52 9.09
CA VAL A 90 1.99 11.38 10.18
C VAL A 90 0.46 11.42 10.30
N ASN A 91 -0.26 11.09 9.22
CA ASN A 91 -1.72 10.99 9.17
C ASN A 91 -2.22 9.54 9.38
N ALA A 92 -1.33 8.65 9.82
CA ALA A 92 -1.55 7.21 9.95
C ALA A 92 -1.86 6.51 8.61
N HIS A 93 -1.59 7.14 7.48
CA HIS A 93 -1.83 6.56 6.16
C HIS A 93 -0.59 5.84 5.67
N TYR A 94 -0.76 4.64 5.14
CA TYR A 94 0.31 3.91 4.47
C TYR A 94 -0.03 3.72 3.00
N SER A 95 1.00 3.61 2.17
CA SER A 95 0.86 3.31 0.75
C SER A 95 2.07 2.53 0.27
N ILE A 96 1.84 1.55 -0.60
CA ILE A 96 2.88 0.74 -1.22
C ILE A 96 2.47 0.31 -2.63
N GLN A 97 3.41 0.38 -3.56
CA GLN A 97 3.22 -0.17 -4.91
C GLN A 97 3.63 -1.65 -4.92
N LEU A 98 2.75 -2.48 -5.46
CA LEU A 98 2.96 -3.92 -5.59
C LEU A 98 2.58 -4.33 -7.00
N LEU A 99 3.17 -5.41 -7.50
CA LEU A 99 2.70 -6.03 -8.74
C LEU A 99 1.22 -6.42 -8.58
N ALA A 100 0.49 -6.46 -9.68
CA ALA A 100 -0.87 -6.96 -9.67
C ALA A 100 -0.83 -8.45 -9.29
N GLY A 101 -1.60 -8.84 -8.27
CA GLY A 101 -1.50 -10.16 -7.69
C GLY A 101 -2.23 -10.29 -6.36
N ASN A 102 -2.17 -11.50 -5.81
CA ASN A 102 -2.74 -11.81 -4.50
C ASN A 102 -1.65 -11.81 -3.44
N TYR A 103 -1.98 -11.29 -2.27
CA TYR A 103 -1.05 -11.12 -1.17
C TYR A 103 -1.69 -11.49 0.16
N THR A 104 -0.83 -11.78 1.12
CA THR A 104 -1.21 -12.03 2.51
C THR A 104 -0.72 -10.88 3.38
N VAL A 105 -1.57 -10.37 4.24
CA VAL A 105 -1.23 -9.37 5.26
C VAL A 105 -1.56 -9.94 6.62
N TYR A 106 -0.58 -9.95 7.52
CA TYR A 106 -0.77 -10.34 8.91
C TYR A 106 -1.00 -9.11 9.77
N VAL A 107 -2.14 -9.07 10.43
CA VAL A 107 -2.49 -7.99 11.35
C VAL A 107 -2.39 -8.53 12.78
N PRO A 108 -1.49 -8.00 13.61
CA PRO A 108 -1.43 -8.38 15.02
C PRO A 108 -2.73 -8.04 15.74
N ASP A 109 -3.27 -9.03 16.45
CA ASP A 109 -4.48 -8.91 17.26
C ASP A 109 -4.28 -9.70 18.55
N TYR A 110 -3.58 -9.07 19.52
CA TYR A 110 -3.05 -9.77 20.68
C TYR A 110 -4.12 -10.58 21.42
N PRO A 111 -3.85 -11.86 21.78
CA PRO A 111 -2.56 -12.57 21.69
C PRO A 111 -2.31 -13.28 20.35
N HIS A 112 -3.17 -13.09 19.36
CA HIS A 112 -3.14 -13.78 18.08
C HIS A 112 -2.70 -12.85 16.94
N LYS A 113 -2.65 -13.40 15.73
CA LYS A 113 -2.54 -12.63 14.48
C LYS A 113 -3.73 -12.99 13.62
N GLN A 114 -4.33 -11.99 13.00
CA GLN A 114 -5.31 -12.20 11.94
C GLN A 114 -4.58 -12.27 10.60
N THR A 115 -5.07 -13.16 9.73
CA THR A 115 -4.56 -13.34 8.38
C THR A 115 -5.57 -12.78 7.41
N HIS A 116 -5.14 -11.88 6.54
CA HIS A 116 -5.98 -11.30 5.50
C HIS A 116 -5.42 -11.58 4.12
N PHE A 117 -6.30 -11.95 3.19
CA PHE A 117 -5.96 -12.13 1.78
C PHE A 117 -6.49 -10.94 1.00
N ILE A 118 -5.60 -10.31 0.22
CA ILE A 118 -5.91 -9.11 -0.56
C ILE A 118 -5.49 -9.31 -2.02
N SER A 119 -6.17 -8.62 -2.93
CA SER A 119 -5.81 -8.56 -4.34
C SER A 119 -5.46 -7.13 -4.72
N VAL A 120 -4.30 -6.95 -5.33
CA VAL A 120 -3.86 -5.69 -5.92
C VAL A 120 -4.06 -5.78 -7.43
N PHE A 121 -4.70 -4.78 -8.00
CA PHE A 121 -5.00 -4.71 -9.43
C PHE A 121 -4.16 -3.62 -10.10
N SER A 122 -3.68 -3.91 -11.30
CA SER A 122 -2.89 -2.98 -12.09
C SER A 122 -3.61 -1.65 -12.30
N GLY A 123 -2.89 -0.55 -12.08
CA GLY A 123 -3.38 0.82 -12.23
C GLY A 123 -4.52 1.19 -11.27
N LYS A 124 -4.78 0.39 -10.23
CA LYS A 124 -5.82 0.64 -9.22
C LYS A 124 -5.21 0.86 -7.84
N ASN A 125 -5.96 1.55 -7.00
CA ASN A 125 -5.71 1.61 -5.57
C ASN A 125 -6.62 0.64 -4.83
N THR A 126 -6.05 -0.36 -4.17
CA THR A 126 -6.70 -1.28 -3.26
C THR A 126 -6.62 -0.69 -1.85
N ILE A 127 -7.77 -0.45 -1.22
CA ILE A 127 -7.83 0.09 0.13
C ILE A 127 -7.95 -1.05 1.14
N PHE A 128 -7.04 -1.13 2.10
CA PHE A 128 -7.07 -2.06 3.22
C PHE A 128 -6.68 -1.31 4.50
N ASN A 129 -7.55 -1.29 5.51
CA ASN A 129 -7.24 -0.63 6.77
C ASN A 129 -6.75 -1.67 7.77
N ILE A 130 -5.66 -1.35 8.47
CA ILE A 130 -5.05 -2.24 9.44
C ILE A 130 -5.48 -1.82 10.83
N VAL A 131 -6.04 -2.77 11.59
CA VAL A 131 -6.47 -2.56 12.97
C VAL A 131 -5.64 -3.47 13.87
N TYR A 132 -4.63 -2.92 14.55
CA TYR A 132 -3.83 -3.65 15.52
C TYR A 132 -4.62 -3.81 16.81
N GLY A 133 -4.98 -5.04 17.15
CA GLY A 133 -5.59 -5.36 18.43
C GLY A 133 -4.54 -5.38 19.54
N THR A 134 -4.77 -4.58 20.57
CA THR A 134 -3.86 -4.48 21.73
C THR A 134 -4.14 -5.54 22.81
N GLY A 135 -5.21 -6.33 22.66
CA GLY A 135 -5.57 -7.40 23.58
C GLY A 135 -6.12 -6.97 24.93
N TYR A 136 -6.23 -5.65 25.17
CA TYR A 136 -7.00 -5.11 26.28
C TYR A 136 -8.50 -5.34 26.01
N LYS A 137 -9.17 -5.99 26.96
CA LYS A 137 -10.62 -6.19 26.98
C LYS A 137 -11.32 -5.03 27.67
#